data_AF-A0A5C6EFH7-F1
#
_entry.id   AF-A0A5C6EFH7-F1
#
_cell.length_a   1.000
_cell.length_b   1.000
_cell.length_c   1.000
_cell.angle_alpha   90.00
_cell.angle_beta   90.00
_cell.angle_gamma   90.00
#
_symmetry.space_group_name_H-M   'P 1'
#
loop_
_entity.id
_entity.type
_entity.pdbx_description
1 polymer ?
#
loop_
_entity_poly.entity_id
_entity_poly.type
_entity_poly.pdbx_seq_one_letter_code
_entity_poly.pdbx_strand_id
1 'polypeptide(L)'
;MLLSLIASTADATAIAQESVASKGTQTQKEAIPSPAQQDKSLALLRQLYAKEYSNKARGAQAHFANSLLEMAAKSENSASHHYVILNECLDVAVKEGVIPVAFDAIQQLESHFAIDLASKRLDLVSQISRNALSSMNVTLIHVRTRDWIDEWVQQDDYESCEQLLQLLGRMAQRSRNVGVRDSANARLKECKLLDRKFDDLRSANAALKKDSNDPVANQAIGEFYCITKGDFTRGLSYLAKGSPDAPAVMYAKAELSGDRSFDKQVKLADAWWDFSDDLTVRAHAGEIYQALLPESTGLKRKWIEVRLAELGAIKNSQSNSGLQSILGKVWKVTWTNGHPTWDKAIFRPDGSTECHVSGSVYANRFTSDVDRLILTAKDGGSYFNIRIAGATLQCQKIDAATGKILHEGTGLEISGN
;
A
#
# COMPACT_ATOMS: atom_id res chain seq x y z
N MET A 1 -2.26 80.72 8.51
CA MET A 1 -2.77 79.39 8.10
C MET A 1 -2.04 78.36 8.96
N LEU A 2 -2.58 78.07 10.15
CA LEU A 2 -3.47 76.94 10.49
C LEU A 2 -2.69 75.67 10.90
N LEU A 3 -2.72 75.42 12.23
CA LEU A 3 -2.62 74.15 13.01
C LEU A 3 -1.32 73.32 12.87
N SER A 4 -0.42 73.12 13.85
CA SER A 4 -0.43 72.91 15.31
C SER A 4 -0.81 71.50 15.82
N LEU A 5 0.21 70.80 16.38
CA LEU A 5 0.23 69.74 17.42
C LEU A 5 -0.51 68.41 17.09
N ILE A 6 -0.01 67.20 17.42
CA ILE A 6 0.23 66.63 18.77
C ILE A 6 1.10 65.34 18.66
N ALA A 7 2.02 65.16 19.64
CA ALA A 7 2.62 63.95 20.28
C ALA A 7 3.13 62.76 19.43
N SER A 8 4.35 62.23 19.62
CA SER A 8 4.98 61.63 20.82
C SER A 8 4.21 60.44 21.40
N THR A 9 4.58 59.23 20.98
CA THR A 9 4.86 58.08 21.88
C THR A 9 5.62 57.01 21.10
N ALA A 10 6.65 56.47 21.76
CA ALA A 10 7.33 55.24 21.39
C ALA A 10 6.33 54.07 21.27
N ASP A 11 6.57 53.20 20.29
CA ASP A 11 6.26 51.76 20.21
C ASP A 11 6.01 51.40 18.74
N ALA A 12 7.10 51.15 18.01
CA ALA A 12 7.07 50.54 16.67
C ALA A 12 8.14 49.45 16.57
N THR A 13 8.28 48.65 17.62
CA THR A 13 9.14 47.46 17.65
C THR A 13 8.49 46.35 18.46
N ALA A 14 7.23 46.05 18.17
CA ALA A 14 6.58 44.82 18.58
C ALA A 14 5.36 44.57 17.68
N ILE A 15 5.15 43.30 17.32
CA ILE A 15 3.97 42.73 16.65
C ILE A 15 3.92 42.88 15.12
N ALA A 16 4.56 41.93 14.43
CA ALA A 16 3.93 41.13 13.37
C ALA A 16 4.89 40.01 12.90
N GLN A 17 5.35 39.18 13.85
CA GLN A 17 5.73 37.80 13.55
C GLN A 17 4.44 36.97 13.57
N GLU A 18 3.74 36.91 12.44
CA GLU A 18 2.70 35.88 12.21
C GLU A 18 2.41 35.82 10.71
N SER A 19 3.11 34.91 10.03
CA SER A 19 2.80 34.49 8.65
C SER A 19 3.37 33.09 8.44
N VAL A 20 2.59 32.12 8.94
CA VAL A 20 2.33 30.78 8.39
C VAL A 20 3.52 30.11 7.68
N ALA A 21 4.46 29.62 8.49
CA ALA A 21 5.22 28.44 8.15
C ALA A 21 4.30 27.22 8.29
N SER A 22 3.64 26.82 7.20
CA SER A 22 3.10 25.46 7.05
C SER A 22 4.28 24.49 6.91
N LYS A 23 4.93 24.19 8.04
CA LYS A 23 5.79 23.01 8.18
C LYS A 23 4.88 21.90 8.68
N GLY A 24 4.61 20.92 7.81
CA GLY A 24 4.10 19.64 8.25
C GLY A 24 5.02 19.09 9.33
N THR A 25 4.45 18.78 10.48
CA THR A 25 5.14 18.11 11.59
C THR A 25 5.57 16.73 11.12
N GLN A 26 6.76 16.60 10.53
CA GLN A 26 7.45 15.33 10.48
C GLN A 26 7.89 15.03 11.91
N THR A 27 7.12 14.22 12.63
CA THR A 27 7.52 13.67 13.92
C THR A 27 8.83 12.91 13.70
N GLN A 28 9.94 13.45 14.20
CA GLN A 28 11.24 12.80 14.11
C GLN A 28 11.17 11.50 14.93
N LYS A 29 11.32 10.35 14.26
CA LYS A 29 11.28 9.03 14.91
C LYS A 29 12.30 8.96 16.05
N GLU A 30 11.92 8.33 17.15
CA GLU A 30 12.77 8.16 18.32
C GLU A 30 13.97 7.24 18.02
N ALA A 31 15.11 7.53 18.64
CA ALA A 31 16.26 6.64 18.58
C ALA A 31 15.98 5.34 19.34
N ILE A 32 16.58 4.23 18.88
CA ILE A 32 16.47 2.95 19.56
C ILE A 32 17.08 3.09 20.97
N PRO A 33 16.36 2.71 22.05
CA PRO A 33 16.91 2.71 23.40
C PRO A 33 18.19 1.87 23.50
N SER A 34 19.14 2.27 24.35
CA SER A 34 20.38 1.49 24.55
C SER A 34 20.07 0.08 25.09
N PRO A 35 20.92 -0.93 24.83
CA PRO A 35 20.70 -2.29 25.35
C PRO A 35 20.46 -2.33 26.87
N ALA A 36 21.21 -1.53 27.64
CA ALA A 36 21.03 -1.43 29.09
C ALA A 36 19.66 -0.85 29.51
N GLN A 37 19.08 0.07 28.72
CA GLN A 37 17.72 0.55 28.95
C GLN A 37 16.69 -0.50 28.58
N GLN A 38 16.92 -1.24 27.49
CA GLN A 38 16.04 -2.33 27.08
C GLN A 38 16.00 -3.43 28.15
N ASP A 39 17.15 -3.87 28.65
CA ASP A 39 17.24 -4.92 29.69
C ASP A 39 16.53 -4.53 30.98
N LYS A 40 16.68 -3.27 31.42
CA LYS A 40 15.99 -2.74 32.61
C LYS A 40 14.47 -2.74 32.43
N SER A 41 14.00 -2.24 31.29
CA SER A 41 12.58 -2.22 30.95
C SER A 41 12.00 -3.62 30.82
N LEU A 42 12.75 -4.56 30.25
CA LEU A 42 12.34 -5.95 30.11
C LEU A 42 12.26 -6.66 31.46
N ALA A 43 13.25 -6.43 32.34
CA ALA A 43 13.23 -6.96 33.69
C ALA A 43 12.00 -6.46 34.48
N LEU A 44 11.69 -5.16 34.37
CA LEU A 44 10.50 -4.58 34.98
C LEU A 44 9.21 -5.18 34.40
N LEU A 45 9.11 -5.31 33.08
CA LEU A 45 7.96 -5.93 32.40
C LEU A 45 7.73 -7.37 32.89
N ARG A 46 8.80 -8.17 32.96
CA ARG A 46 8.73 -9.56 33.46
C ARG A 46 8.36 -9.65 34.93
N GLN A 47 8.83 -8.71 35.75
CA GLN A 47 8.46 -8.64 37.16
C GLN A 47 6.97 -8.30 37.34
N LEU A 48 6.47 -7.31 36.60
CA LEU A 48 5.08 -6.83 36.72
C LEU A 48 4.08 -7.87 36.20
N TYR A 49 4.41 -8.57 35.13
CA TYR A 49 3.51 -9.52 34.45
C TYR A 49 3.93 -10.99 34.64
N ALA A 50 4.61 -11.31 35.74
CA ALA A 50 5.15 -12.64 36.01
C ALA A 50 4.07 -13.75 35.96
N LYS A 51 2.85 -13.42 36.36
CA LYS A 51 1.69 -14.33 36.33
C LYS A 51 1.31 -14.67 34.90
N GLU A 52 1.20 -13.66 34.04
CA GLU A 52 0.87 -13.78 32.62
C GLU A 52 1.94 -14.60 31.90
N TYR A 53 3.24 -14.34 32.14
CA TYR A 53 4.33 -15.16 31.60
C TYR A 53 4.28 -16.63 32.02
N SER A 54 3.90 -16.89 33.27
CA SER A 54 3.82 -18.26 33.80
C SER A 54 2.53 -19.00 33.42
N ASN A 55 1.55 -18.31 32.83
CA ASN A 55 0.24 -18.87 32.55
C ASN A 55 0.28 -19.85 31.37
N LYS A 56 0.06 -21.12 31.67
CA LYS A 56 0.06 -22.24 30.70
C LYS A 56 -1.34 -22.58 30.17
N ALA A 57 -2.38 -21.84 30.55
CA ALA A 57 -3.71 -22.07 30.02
C ALA A 57 -3.72 -21.84 28.50
N ARG A 58 -4.48 -22.68 27.77
CA ARG A 58 -4.58 -22.59 26.32
C ARG A 58 -5.09 -21.20 25.92
N GLY A 59 -4.36 -20.51 25.05
CA GLY A 59 -4.70 -19.16 24.60
C GLY A 59 -4.34 -18.03 25.57
N ALA A 60 -3.82 -18.32 26.76
CA ALA A 60 -3.42 -17.28 27.72
C ALA A 60 -2.33 -16.36 27.16
N GLN A 61 -1.33 -16.92 26.49
CA GLN A 61 -0.26 -16.13 25.86
C GLN A 61 -0.76 -15.33 24.66
N ALA A 62 -1.73 -15.85 23.90
CA ALA A 62 -2.38 -15.08 22.84
C ALA A 62 -3.16 -13.86 23.39
N HIS A 63 -3.87 -14.03 24.52
CA HIS A 63 -4.49 -12.90 25.22
C HIS A 63 -3.45 -11.92 25.75
N PHE A 64 -2.35 -12.42 26.32
CA PHE A 64 -1.26 -11.59 26.81
C PHE A 64 -0.62 -10.74 25.71
N ALA A 65 -0.42 -11.29 24.50
CA ALA A 65 0.07 -10.52 23.35
C ALA A 65 -0.84 -9.32 23.02
N ASN A 66 -2.17 -9.49 23.06
CA ASN A 66 -3.11 -8.38 22.87
C ASN A 66 -2.98 -7.32 23.97
N SER A 67 -2.87 -7.77 25.23
CA SER A 67 -2.66 -6.84 26.37
C SER A 67 -1.35 -6.07 26.25
N LEU A 68 -0.27 -6.71 25.79
CA LEU A 68 1.01 -6.03 25.52
C LEU A 68 0.85 -4.95 24.44
N LEU A 69 0.08 -5.21 23.37
CA LEU A 69 -0.17 -4.22 22.34
C LEU A 69 -0.97 -3.02 22.87
N GLU A 70 -1.99 -3.26 23.70
CA GLU A 70 -2.75 -2.19 24.35
C GLU A 70 -1.89 -1.38 25.35
N MET A 71 -0.96 -2.04 26.02
CA MET A 71 -0.01 -1.40 26.93
C MET A 71 1.01 -0.54 26.18
N ALA A 72 1.48 -1.00 25.01
CA ALA A 72 2.39 -0.24 24.17
C ALA A 72 1.79 1.12 23.82
N ALA A 73 0.55 1.14 23.35
CA ALA A 73 -0.21 2.36 23.03
C ALA A 73 -0.40 3.31 24.23
N LYS A 74 -0.38 2.79 25.48
CA LYS A 74 -0.46 3.60 26.71
C LYS A 74 0.89 4.05 27.23
N SER A 75 1.99 3.49 26.71
CA SER A 75 3.35 3.67 27.22
C SER A 75 4.23 4.53 26.31
N GLU A 76 3.63 5.23 25.33
CA GLU A 76 4.34 6.04 24.32
C GLU A 76 5.26 7.11 24.95
N ASN A 77 4.93 7.59 26.15
CA ASN A 77 5.73 8.61 26.85
C ASN A 77 7.08 8.11 27.40
N SER A 78 7.37 6.80 27.31
CA SER A 78 8.68 6.23 27.67
C SER A 78 9.19 5.37 26.51
N ALA A 79 10.10 5.94 25.72
CA ALA A 79 10.79 5.28 24.59
C ALA A 79 11.25 3.85 24.93
N SER A 80 11.89 3.68 26.10
CA SER A 80 12.43 2.39 26.54
C SER A 80 11.37 1.37 26.91
N HIS A 81 10.25 1.78 27.50
CA HIS A 81 9.14 0.87 27.80
C HIS A 81 8.40 0.53 26.52
N HIS A 82 8.09 1.53 25.70
CA HIS A 82 7.35 1.36 24.46
C HIS A 82 8.07 0.39 23.51
N TYR A 83 9.38 0.60 23.29
CA TYR A 83 10.19 -0.27 22.44
C TYR A 83 10.21 -1.73 22.95
N VAL A 84 10.41 -1.94 24.26
CA VAL A 84 10.50 -3.28 24.83
C VAL A 84 9.16 -4.00 24.83
N ILE A 85 8.07 -3.30 25.19
CA ILE A 85 6.73 -3.88 25.17
C ILE A 85 6.36 -4.32 23.75
N LEU A 86 6.70 -3.52 22.73
CA LEU A 86 6.43 -3.88 21.33
C LEU A 86 7.26 -5.09 20.86
N ASN A 87 8.55 -5.17 21.18
CA ASN A 87 9.35 -6.34 20.81
C ASN A 87 8.87 -7.60 21.54
N GLU A 88 8.52 -7.50 22.83
CA GLU A 88 7.96 -8.63 23.56
C GLU A 88 6.57 -9.03 23.00
N CYS A 89 5.74 -8.05 22.62
CA CYS A 89 4.47 -8.29 21.95
C CYS A 89 4.67 -9.08 20.65
N LEU A 90 5.66 -8.69 19.83
CA LEU A 90 6.03 -9.42 18.62
C LEU A 90 6.44 -10.87 18.93
N ASP A 91 7.36 -11.07 19.87
CA ASP A 91 7.87 -12.41 20.20
C ASP A 91 6.75 -13.34 20.69
N VAL A 92 5.89 -12.86 21.59
CA VAL A 92 4.74 -13.62 22.09
C VAL A 92 3.72 -13.86 20.97
N ALA A 93 3.38 -12.85 20.18
CA ALA A 93 2.41 -12.98 19.10
C ALA A 93 2.86 -13.96 18.00
N VAL A 94 4.13 -13.91 17.60
CA VAL A 94 4.72 -14.84 16.62
C VAL A 94 4.69 -16.27 17.15
N LYS A 95 5.10 -16.47 18.40
CA LYS A 95 5.13 -17.79 19.05
C LYS A 95 3.74 -18.42 19.14
N GLU A 96 2.73 -17.62 19.49
CA GLU A 96 1.35 -18.08 19.62
C GLU A 96 0.57 -18.07 18.30
N GLY A 97 1.15 -17.55 17.21
CA GLY A 97 0.53 -17.49 15.89
C GLY A 97 -0.56 -16.41 15.76
N VAL A 98 -0.53 -15.37 16.60
CA VAL A 98 -1.46 -14.23 16.57
C VAL A 98 -0.98 -13.18 15.56
N ILE A 99 -1.11 -13.51 14.28
CA ILE A 99 -0.55 -12.71 13.17
C ILE A 99 -1.01 -11.24 13.18
N PRO A 100 -2.31 -10.90 13.35
CA PRO A 100 -2.74 -9.50 13.36
C PRO A 100 -1.99 -8.64 14.40
N VAL A 101 -1.84 -9.16 15.62
CA VAL A 101 -1.15 -8.47 16.71
C VAL A 101 0.33 -8.26 16.37
N ALA A 102 0.97 -9.25 15.76
CA ALA A 102 2.36 -9.11 15.34
C ALA A 102 2.54 -8.02 14.26
N PHE A 103 1.62 -7.94 13.29
CA PHE A 103 1.64 -6.89 12.27
C PHE A 103 1.35 -5.50 12.83
N ASP A 104 0.44 -5.40 13.80
CA ASP A 104 0.11 -4.11 14.42
C ASP A 104 1.27 -3.65 15.33
N ALA A 105 1.96 -4.57 16.02
CA ALA A 105 3.14 -4.26 16.83
C ALA A 105 4.33 -3.79 15.98
N ILE A 106 4.63 -4.44 14.85
CA ILE A 106 5.71 -3.97 13.96
C ILE A 106 5.35 -2.60 13.36
N GLN A 107 4.09 -2.36 12.99
CA GLN A 107 3.65 -1.05 12.49
C GLN A 107 3.86 0.07 13.52
N GLN A 108 3.61 -0.20 14.81
CA GLN A 108 3.91 0.76 15.88
C GLN A 108 5.42 0.98 16.05
N LEU A 109 6.24 -0.10 15.97
CA LEU A 109 7.70 0.05 15.98
C LEU A 109 8.19 0.94 14.84
N GLU A 110 7.67 0.69 13.63
CA GLU A 110 8.01 1.46 12.43
C GLU A 110 7.60 2.94 12.55
N SER A 111 6.47 3.22 13.20
CA SER A 111 5.94 4.58 13.33
C SER A 111 6.69 5.41 14.37
N HIS A 112 7.20 4.77 15.44
CA HIS A 112 7.82 5.48 16.57
C HIS A 112 9.34 5.44 16.59
N PHE A 113 9.99 4.43 16.01
CA PHE A 113 11.44 4.23 16.17
C PHE A 113 12.20 4.22 14.84
N ALA A 114 13.41 4.80 14.86
CA ALA A 114 14.37 4.73 13.76
C ALA A 114 15.06 3.36 13.72
N ILE A 115 14.36 2.36 13.21
CA ILE A 115 14.85 0.98 13.04
C ILE A 115 15.18 0.67 11.57
N ASP A 116 16.01 -0.35 11.35
CA ASP A 116 16.10 -1.01 10.05
C ASP A 116 14.79 -1.77 9.78
N LEU A 117 13.86 -1.09 9.10
CA LEU A 117 12.50 -1.57 8.84
C LEU A 117 12.53 -2.81 7.94
N ALA A 118 13.39 -2.83 6.92
CA ALA A 118 13.41 -3.90 5.92
C ALA A 118 13.79 -5.23 6.57
N SER A 119 14.90 -5.22 7.31
CA SER A 119 15.37 -6.40 8.05
C SER A 119 14.35 -6.87 9.09
N LYS A 120 13.73 -5.94 9.85
CA LYS A 120 12.71 -6.30 10.86
C LYS A 120 11.45 -6.90 10.25
N ARG A 121 10.97 -6.38 9.12
CA ARG A 121 9.81 -6.91 8.38
C ARG A 121 10.07 -8.32 7.85
N LEU A 122 11.25 -8.53 7.24
CA LEU A 122 11.66 -9.83 6.73
C LEU A 122 11.83 -10.87 7.85
N ASP A 123 12.46 -10.47 8.96
CA ASP A 123 12.59 -11.32 10.13
C ASP A 123 11.21 -11.73 10.66
N LEU A 124 10.30 -10.78 10.89
CA LEU A 124 8.94 -11.07 11.35
C LEU A 124 8.25 -12.15 10.49
N VAL A 125 8.21 -11.96 9.17
CA VAL A 125 7.56 -12.92 8.27
C VAL A 125 8.30 -14.26 8.28
N SER A 126 9.65 -14.24 8.34
CA SER A 126 10.47 -15.44 8.44
C SER A 126 10.13 -16.23 9.70
N GLN A 127 10.02 -15.56 10.85
CA GLN A 127 9.67 -16.19 12.10
C GLN A 127 8.26 -16.80 12.07
N ILE A 128 7.26 -16.05 11.58
CA ILE A 128 5.89 -16.54 11.39
C ILE A 128 5.86 -17.77 10.47
N SER A 129 6.68 -17.76 9.41
CA SER A 129 6.77 -18.85 8.43
C SER A 129 7.27 -20.18 9.02
N ARG A 130 7.98 -20.16 10.15
CA ARG A 130 8.50 -21.40 10.79
C ARG A 130 7.39 -22.21 11.45
N ASN A 131 6.29 -21.57 11.82
CA ASN A 131 5.14 -22.24 12.44
C ASN A 131 4.23 -22.87 11.38
N ALA A 132 3.39 -23.83 11.77
CA ALA A 132 2.41 -24.42 10.87
C ALA A 132 1.35 -23.38 10.49
N LEU A 133 1.34 -22.96 9.22
CA LEU A 133 0.43 -21.93 8.72
C LEU A 133 -0.73 -22.53 7.95
N SER A 134 -1.95 -22.11 8.30
CA SER A 134 -3.13 -22.36 7.50
C SER A 134 -3.06 -21.58 6.18
N SER A 135 -3.76 -22.07 5.15
CA SER A 135 -3.94 -21.34 3.88
C SER A 135 -4.46 -19.91 4.11
N MET A 136 -5.29 -19.73 5.16
CA MET A 136 -5.84 -18.45 5.53
C MET A 136 -4.78 -17.49 6.07
N ASN A 137 -3.97 -17.95 7.03
CA ASN A 137 -2.88 -17.15 7.61
C ASN A 137 -1.90 -16.70 6.53
N VAL A 138 -1.58 -17.56 5.57
CA VAL A 138 -0.75 -17.19 4.42
C VAL A 138 -1.39 -16.07 3.59
N THR A 139 -2.71 -16.08 3.43
CA THR A 139 -3.39 -15.02 2.66
C THR A 139 -3.41 -13.70 3.41
N LEU A 140 -3.63 -13.72 4.73
CA LEU A 140 -3.54 -12.52 5.56
C LEU A 140 -2.15 -11.88 5.49
N ILE A 141 -1.09 -12.70 5.60
CA ILE A 141 0.30 -12.22 5.51
C ILE A 141 0.57 -11.64 4.11
N HIS A 142 0.15 -12.31 3.05
CA HIS A 142 0.30 -11.79 1.68
C HIS A 142 -0.35 -10.42 1.51
N VAL A 143 -1.57 -10.22 2.03
CA VAL A 143 -2.27 -8.94 1.98
C VAL A 143 -1.56 -7.87 2.81
N ARG A 144 -1.18 -8.19 4.05
CA ARG A 144 -0.54 -7.23 4.97
C ARG A 144 0.87 -6.80 4.54
N THR A 145 1.50 -7.55 3.65
CA THR A 145 2.88 -7.28 3.19
C THR A 145 2.96 -6.66 1.80
N ARG A 146 1.81 -6.40 1.15
CA ARG A 146 1.74 -5.78 -0.19
C ARG A 146 2.37 -4.39 -0.20
N ASP A 147 2.00 -3.55 0.77
CA ASP A 147 2.49 -2.18 0.84
C ASP A 147 4.01 -2.15 1.05
N TRP A 148 4.58 -3.14 1.75
CA TRP A 148 6.03 -3.28 1.92
C TRP A 148 6.73 -3.63 0.60
N ILE A 149 6.14 -4.52 -0.19
CA ILE A 149 6.64 -4.87 -1.54
C ILE A 149 6.65 -3.63 -2.43
N ASP A 150 5.54 -2.88 -2.44
CA ASP A 150 5.42 -1.68 -3.28
C ASP A 150 6.36 -0.57 -2.80
N GLU A 151 6.51 -0.39 -1.49
CA GLU A 151 7.49 0.53 -0.89
C GLU A 151 8.92 0.18 -1.28
N TRP A 152 9.34 -1.08 -1.15
CA TRP A 152 10.70 -1.51 -1.51
C TRP A 152 10.97 -1.40 -3.01
N VAL A 153 10.00 -1.77 -3.85
CA VAL A 153 10.09 -1.57 -5.31
C VAL A 153 10.26 -0.08 -5.62
N GLN A 154 9.53 0.80 -4.93
CA GLN A 154 9.74 2.24 -5.06
C GLN A 154 11.16 2.62 -4.62
N GLN A 155 11.63 2.17 -3.47
CA GLN A 155 12.95 2.51 -2.92
C GLN A 155 14.14 1.88 -3.65
N ASP A 156 13.92 1.14 -4.74
CA ASP A 156 14.96 0.36 -5.46
C ASP A 156 15.57 -0.76 -4.57
N ASP A 157 14.91 -1.14 -3.48
CA ASP A 157 15.29 -2.27 -2.62
C ASP A 157 14.67 -3.57 -3.16
N TYR A 158 15.18 -3.99 -4.32
CA TYR A 158 14.74 -5.21 -4.97
C TYR A 158 15.12 -6.46 -4.18
N GLU A 159 16.23 -6.41 -3.44
CA GLU A 159 16.68 -7.53 -2.62
C GLU A 159 15.65 -7.90 -1.55
N SER A 160 15.19 -6.94 -0.75
CA SER A 160 14.17 -7.19 0.28
C SER A 160 12.85 -7.68 -0.31
N CYS A 161 12.44 -7.07 -1.44
CA CYS A 161 11.25 -7.46 -2.17
C CYS A 161 11.31 -8.93 -2.64
N GLU A 162 12.42 -9.34 -3.26
CA GLU A 162 12.62 -10.71 -3.70
C GLU A 162 12.62 -11.70 -2.54
N GLN A 163 13.31 -11.38 -1.44
CA GLN A 163 13.39 -12.25 -0.26
C GLN A 163 11.99 -12.52 0.32
N LEU A 164 11.18 -11.48 0.48
CA LEU A 164 9.80 -11.60 0.98
C LEU A 164 8.91 -12.41 0.03
N LEU A 165 8.95 -12.13 -1.27
CA LEU A 165 8.12 -12.82 -2.26
C LEU A 165 8.46 -14.32 -2.36
N GLN A 166 9.75 -14.67 -2.27
CA GLN A 166 10.16 -16.07 -2.19
C GLN A 166 9.66 -16.74 -0.91
N LEU A 167 9.69 -16.03 0.22
CA LEU A 167 9.19 -16.54 1.49
C LEU A 167 7.67 -16.80 1.44
N LEU A 168 6.90 -15.85 0.90
CA LEU A 168 5.47 -15.99 0.64
C LEU A 168 5.17 -17.18 -0.28
N GLY A 169 5.93 -17.34 -1.37
CA GLY A 169 5.80 -18.48 -2.28
C GLY A 169 6.01 -19.83 -1.58
N ARG A 170 7.04 -19.94 -0.72
CA ARG A 170 7.30 -21.16 0.08
C ARG A 170 6.21 -21.41 1.13
N MET A 171 5.70 -20.37 1.78
CA MET A 171 4.58 -20.48 2.74
C MET A 171 3.32 -20.98 2.03
N ALA A 172 2.99 -20.38 0.89
CA ALA A 172 1.83 -20.75 0.09
C ALA A 172 1.93 -22.17 -0.48
N GLN A 173 3.12 -22.61 -0.88
CA GLN A 173 3.34 -24.00 -1.28
C GLN A 173 3.06 -24.97 -0.13
N ARG A 174 3.61 -24.73 1.07
CA ARG A 174 3.41 -25.58 2.25
C ARG A 174 1.94 -25.61 2.71
N SER A 175 1.25 -24.48 2.64
CA SER A 175 -0.16 -24.38 3.03
C SER A 175 -1.14 -24.76 1.90
N ARG A 176 -0.63 -25.19 0.74
CA ARG A 176 -1.40 -25.50 -0.48
C ARG A 176 -2.28 -24.34 -0.98
N ASN A 177 -1.85 -23.10 -0.75
CA ASN A 177 -2.55 -21.90 -1.22
C ASN A 177 -2.07 -21.49 -2.63
N VAL A 178 -2.70 -22.06 -3.65
CA VAL A 178 -2.32 -21.84 -5.05
C VAL A 178 -2.43 -20.36 -5.46
N GLY A 179 -3.45 -19.63 -5.01
CA GLY A 179 -3.65 -18.22 -5.36
C GLY A 179 -2.49 -17.34 -4.91
N VAL A 180 -2.13 -17.41 -3.63
CA VAL A 180 -0.99 -16.64 -3.09
C VAL A 180 0.34 -17.10 -3.72
N ARG A 181 0.51 -18.40 -3.99
CA ARG A 181 1.71 -18.91 -4.64
C ARG A 181 1.89 -18.29 -6.02
N ASP A 182 0.83 -18.28 -6.84
CA ASP A 182 0.89 -17.80 -8.20
C ASP A 182 1.04 -16.27 -8.24
N SER A 183 0.35 -15.56 -7.35
CA SER A 183 0.47 -14.11 -7.15
C SER A 183 1.90 -13.71 -6.72
N ALA A 184 2.45 -14.35 -5.70
CA ALA A 184 3.82 -14.10 -5.24
C ALA A 184 4.86 -14.41 -6.32
N ASN A 185 4.68 -15.48 -7.10
CA ASN A 185 5.57 -15.83 -8.21
C ASN A 185 5.49 -14.84 -9.37
N ALA A 186 4.30 -14.32 -9.69
CA ALA A 186 4.13 -13.30 -10.72
C ALA A 186 4.87 -12.02 -10.31
N ARG A 187 4.63 -11.54 -9.08
CA ARG A 187 5.31 -10.35 -8.54
C ARG A 187 6.82 -10.55 -8.40
N LEU A 188 7.27 -11.76 -8.08
CA LEU A 188 8.70 -12.09 -8.00
C LEU A 188 9.38 -11.97 -9.38
N LYS A 189 8.70 -12.36 -10.46
CA LYS A 189 9.23 -12.19 -11.83
C LYS A 189 9.36 -10.71 -12.20
N GLU A 190 8.37 -9.90 -11.85
CA GLU A 190 8.40 -8.45 -12.05
C GLU A 190 9.54 -7.81 -11.28
N CYS A 191 9.68 -8.13 -9.99
CA CYS A 191 10.78 -7.63 -9.16
C CYS A 191 12.15 -8.00 -9.73
N LYS A 192 12.35 -9.26 -10.14
CA LYS A 192 13.59 -9.73 -10.79
C LYS A 192 13.90 -9.01 -12.09
N LEU A 193 12.87 -8.64 -12.84
CA LEU A 193 13.06 -7.88 -14.07
C LEU A 193 13.51 -6.45 -13.76
N LEU A 194 12.89 -5.82 -12.75
CA LEU A 194 13.27 -4.49 -12.30
C LEU A 194 14.70 -4.47 -11.72
N ASP A 195 15.06 -5.46 -10.91
CA ASP A 195 16.40 -5.62 -10.34
C ASP A 195 17.48 -5.67 -11.43
N ARG A 196 17.29 -6.54 -12.44
CA ARG A 196 18.22 -6.62 -13.58
C ARG A 196 18.33 -5.31 -14.34
N LYS A 197 17.20 -4.68 -14.67
CA LYS A 197 17.19 -3.40 -15.38
C LYS A 197 17.85 -2.28 -14.56
N PHE A 198 17.72 -2.33 -13.23
CA PHE A 198 18.39 -1.39 -12.33
C PHE A 198 19.89 -1.65 -12.28
N ASP A 199 20.30 -2.92 -12.25
CA ASP A 199 21.71 -3.33 -12.31
C ASP A 199 22.39 -2.87 -13.61
N ASP A 200 21.68 -2.90 -14.74
CA ASP A 200 22.16 -2.39 -16.03
C ASP A 200 22.50 -0.87 -15.96
N LEU A 201 21.89 -0.12 -15.04
CA LEU A 201 22.20 1.31 -14.83
C LEU A 201 23.49 1.55 -14.05
N ARG A 202 24.20 0.52 -13.59
CA ARG A 202 25.43 0.67 -12.80
C ARG A 202 26.47 1.56 -13.50
N SER A 203 26.64 1.37 -14.81
CA SER A 203 27.55 2.18 -15.62
C SER A 203 27.06 3.62 -15.79
N ALA A 204 25.76 3.83 -15.99
CA ALA A 204 25.16 5.17 -16.07
C ALA A 204 25.32 5.93 -14.73
N ASN A 205 25.05 5.27 -13.60
CA ASN A 205 25.25 5.82 -12.27
C ASN A 205 26.73 6.17 -12.01
N ALA A 206 27.67 5.34 -12.46
CA ALA A 206 29.09 5.63 -12.36
C ALA A 206 29.51 6.82 -13.24
N ALA A 207 28.90 6.98 -14.41
CA ALA A 207 29.11 8.15 -15.27
C ALA A 207 28.56 9.42 -14.61
N LEU A 208 27.35 9.41 -14.05
CA LEU A 208 26.76 10.58 -13.37
C LEU A 208 27.53 11.04 -12.13
N LYS A 209 28.26 10.13 -11.47
CA LYS A 209 29.19 10.50 -10.38
C LYS A 209 30.38 11.32 -10.89
N LYS A 210 30.80 11.13 -12.15
CA LYS A 210 31.90 11.88 -12.78
C LYS A 210 31.40 13.14 -13.46
N ASP A 211 30.28 13.04 -14.17
CA ASP A 211 29.61 14.14 -14.85
C ASP A 211 28.09 14.02 -14.64
N SER A 212 27.54 14.86 -13.76
CA SER A 212 26.11 14.87 -13.44
C SER A 212 25.23 15.34 -14.60
N ASN A 213 25.80 15.84 -15.69
CA ASN A 213 25.10 16.27 -16.90
C ASN A 213 25.38 15.37 -18.11
N ASP A 214 25.99 14.19 -17.93
CA ASP A 214 26.18 13.23 -19.02
C ASP A 214 24.81 12.88 -19.63
N PRO A 215 24.58 13.19 -20.93
CA PRO A 215 23.25 13.08 -21.52
C PRO A 215 22.81 11.63 -21.71
N VAL A 216 23.74 10.70 -21.95
CA VAL A 216 23.43 9.29 -22.18
C VAL A 216 23.05 8.61 -20.86
N ALA A 217 23.81 8.90 -19.81
CA ALA A 217 23.55 8.36 -18.48
C ALA A 217 22.25 8.93 -17.87
N ASN A 218 22.00 10.24 -18.03
CA ASN A 218 20.75 10.86 -17.63
C ASN A 218 19.55 10.29 -18.40
N GLN A 219 19.68 10.06 -19.72
CA GLN A 219 18.65 9.43 -20.53
C GLN A 219 18.31 8.02 -20.00
N ALA A 220 19.33 7.16 -19.81
CA ALA A 220 19.13 5.78 -19.37
C ALA A 220 18.43 5.70 -17.99
N ILE A 221 18.88 6.52 -17.03
CA ILE A 221 18.28 6.57 -15.68
C ILE A 221 16.86 7.16 -15.74
N GLY A 222 16.65 8.22 -16.53
CA GLY A 222 15.34 8.83 -16.72
C GLY A 222 14.32 7.88 -17.33
N GLU A 223 14.69 7.16 -18.38
CA GLU A 223 13.83 6.15 -19.02
C GLU A 223 13.50 5.00 -18.08
N PHE A 224 14.46 4.52 -17.30
CA PHE A 224 14.18 3.50 -16.30
C PHE A 224 13.12 3.97 -15.28
N TYR A 225 13.31 5.15 -14.68
CA TYR A 225 12.37 5.64 -13.68
C TYR A 225 11.00 5.98 -14.29
N CYS A 226 10.94 6.74 -15.39
CA CYS A 226 9.67 7.12 -16.02
C CYS A 226 8.97 5.95 -16.72
N ILE A 227 9.66 5.23 -17.60
CA ILE A 227 9.04 4.28 -18.52
C ILE A 227 8.98 2.88 -17.90
N THR A 228 10.04 2.44 -17.23
CA THR A 228 10.06 1.08 -16.65
C THR A 228 9.38 1.03 -15.27
N LYS A 229 9.66 1.98 -14.38
CA LYS A 229 9.10 1.99 -13.02
C LYS A 229 7.79 2.77 -12.88
N GLY A 230 7.50 3.69 -13.80
CA GLY A 230 6.38 4.63 -13.65
C GLY A 230 6.58 5.70 -12.59
N ASP A 231 7.81 5.89 -12.11
CA ASP A 231 8.16 6.96 -11.19
C ASP A 231 8.60 8.21 -11.97
N PHE A 232 7.61 8.91 -12.52
CA PHE A 232 7.84 10.16 -13.23
C PHE A 232 8.39 11.24 -12.31
N THR A 233 8.00 11.25 -11.03
CA THR A 233 8.50 12.23 -10.05
C THR A 233 10.02 12.22 -9.95
N ARG A 234 10.65 11.04 -9.86
CA ARG A 234 12.12 10.93 -9.88
C ARG A 234 12.68 11.04 -11.29
N GLY A 235 12.10 10.34 -12.25
CA GLY A 235 12.66 10.16 -13.59
C GLY A 235 12.72 11.43 -14.43
N LEU A 236 11.75 12.34 -14.30
CA LEU A 236 11.66 13.55 -15.14
C LEU A 236 12.92 14.43 -15.05
N SER A 237 13.51 14.53 -13.85
CA SER A 237 14.71 15.35 -13.63
C SER A 237 15.95 14.85 -14.37
N TYR A 238 16.09 13.52 -14.50
CA TYR A 238 17.13 12.88 -15.30
C TYR A 238 16.77 12.96 -16.78
N LEU A 239 15.53 12.62 -17.14
CA LEU A 239 15.08 12.61 -18.53
C LEU A 239 15.19 13.99 -19.19
N ALA A 240 14.94 15.08 -18.46
CA ALA A 240 15.11 16.45 -18.95
C ALA A 240 16.58 16.81 -19.26
N LYS A 241 17.56 16.06 -18.74
CA LYS A 241 18.99 16.21 -19.02
C LYS A 241 19.50 15.16 -20.03
N GLY A 242 18.60 14.36 -20.59
CA GLY A 242 18.93 13.35 -21.58
C GLY A 242 19.40 13.92 -22.92
N SER A 243 19.68 13.02 -23.86
CA SER A 243 20.14 13.37 -25.20
C SER A 243 19.18 14.36 -25.90
N PRO A 244 19.65 15.51 -26.43
CA PRO A 244 18.78 16.55 -26.99
C PRO A 244 17.82 16.08 -28.09
N ASP A 245 18.21 15.05 -28.84
CA ASP A 245 17.43 14.48 -29.95
C ASP A 245 16.35 13.49 -29.48
N ALA A 246 16.35 13.08 -28.21
CA ALA A 246 15.34 12.17 -27.69
C ALA A 246 14.02 12.91 -27.40
N PRO A 247 12.88 12.51 -27.99
CA PRO A 247 11.61 13.23 -27.87
C PRO A 247 11.16 13.47 -26.43
N ALA A 248 11.37 12.47 -25.55
CA ALA A 248 10.95 12.53 -24.16
C ALA A 248 11.65 13.63 -23.34
N VAL A 249 12.81 14.11 -23.77
CA VAL A 249 13.54 15.21 -23.11
C VAL A 249 12.72 16.50 -23.14
N MET A 250 12.06 16.79 -24.27
CA MET A 250 11.24 17.99 -24.40
C MET A 250 10.00 17.91 -23.51
N TYR A 251 9.37 16.74 -23.42
CA TYR A 251 8.19 16.52 -22.58
C TYR A 251 8.55 16.64 -21.10
N ALA A 252 9.68 16.05 -20.70
CA ALA A 252 10.19 16.17 -19.34
C ALA A 252 10.51 17.62 -18.96
N LYS A 253 11.16 18.39 -19.84
CA LYS A 253 11.40 19.83 -19.64
C LYS A 253 10.11 20.64 -19.52
N ALA A 254 9.14 20.37 -20.40
CA ALA A 254 7.86 21.05 -20.38
C ALA A 254 7.10 20.79 -19.07
N GLU A 255 7.10 19.54 -18.59
CA GLU A 255 6.44 19.17 -17.34
C GLU A 255 7.11 19.80 -16.11
N LEU A 256 8.44 19.77 -16.05
CA LEU A 256 9.24 20.37 -14.98
C LEU A 256 9.19 21.90 -14.97
N SER A 257 8.85 22.55 -16.08
CA SER A 257 8.73 24.02 -16.14
C SER A 257 7.68 24.58 -15.18
N GLY A 258 6.74 23.74 -14.72
CA GLY A 258 5.69 24.16 -13.79
C GLY A 258 4.52 24.90 -14.45
N ASP A 259 4.53 25.09 -15.77
CA ASP A 259 3.46 25.82 -16.46
C ASP A 259 2.14 25.03 -16.41
N ARG A 260 1.16 25.53 -15.66
CA ARG A 260 -0.16 24.89 -15.46
C ARG A 260 -1.25 25.43 -16.38
N SER A 261 -0.90 26.15 -17.45
CA SER A 261 -1.88 26.55 -18.46
C SER A 261 -2.58 25.32 -19.06
N PHE A 262 -3.92 25.33 -19.03
CA PHE A 262 -4.75 24.22 -19.53
C PHE A 262 -4.32 23.74 -20.93
N ASP A 263 -4.14 24.65 -21.89
CA ASP A 263 -3.78 24.28 -23.26
C ASP A 263 -2.39 23.66 -23.40
N LYS A 264 -1.44 24.06 -22.54
CA LYS A 264 -0.11 23.45 -22.53
C LYS A 264 -0.12 22.09 -21.85
N GLN A 265 -0.89 21.95 -20.78
CA GLN A 265 -1.05 20.68 -20.07
C GLN A 265 -1.79 19.64 -20.93
N VAL A 266 -2.80 20.03 -21.70
CA VAL A 266 -3.43 19.14 -22.70
C VAL A 266 -2.40 18.68 -23.73
N LYS A 267 -1.64 19.60 -24.32
CA LYS A 267 -0.58 19.24 -25.29
C LYS A 267 0.51 18.34 -24.69
N LEU A 268 0.87 18.55 -23.44
CA LEU A 268 1.81 17.71 -22.72
C LEU A 268 1.26 16.29 -22.52
N ALA A 269 -0.01 16.18 -22.12
CA ALA A 269 -0.69 14.89 -21.98
C ALA A 269 -0.81 14.16 -23.32
N ASP A 270 -1.16 14.87 -24.40
CA ASP A 270 -1.19 14.31 -25.77
C ASP A 270 0.22 13.82 -26.17
N ALA A 271 1.25 14.62 -25.91
CA ALA A 271 2.63 14.27 -26.23
C ALA A 271 3.12 13.02 -25.49
N TRP A 272 2.83 12.90 -24.18
CA TRP A 272 3.14 11.67 -23.44
C TRP A 272 2.33 10.47 -23.92
N TRP A 273 1.04 10.68 -24.24
CA TRP A 273 0.18 9.62 -24.74
C TRP A 273 0.68 9.03 -26.07
N ASP A 274 1.05 9.90 -27.01
CA ASP A 274 1.50 9.51 -28.35
C ASP A 274 2.98 9.09 -28.38
N PHE A 275 3.74 9.32 -27.30
CA PHE A 275 5.15 8.94 -27.20
C PHE A 275 5.36 7.42 -27.18
N SER A 276 4.47 6.66 -26.54
CA SER A 276 4.62 5.22 -26.37
C SER A 276 3.29 4.53 -26.14
N ASP A 277 3.19 3.29 -26.63
CA ASP A 277 2.07 2.38 -26.34
C ASP A 277 2.22 1.69 -24.98
N ASP A 278 3.34 1.88 -24.29
CA ASP A 278 3.58 1.34 -22.96
C ASP A 278 2.54 1.86 -21.96
N LEU A 279 1.92 0.94 -21.22
CA LEU A 279 0.85 1.28 -20.27
C LEU A 279 1.33 2.27 -19.21
N THR A 280 2.59 2.21 -18.79
CA THR A 280 3.19 3.09 -17.79
C THR A 280 3.18 4.55 -18.27
N VAL A 281 3.57 4.76 -19.53
CA VAL A 281 3.59 6.09 -20.15
C VAL A 281 2.18 6.61 -20.38
N ARG A 282 1.29 5.76 -20.91
CA ARG A 282 -0.12 6.14 -21.10
C ARG A 282 -0.85 6.40 -19.78
N ALA A 283 -0.47 5.71 -18.70
CA ALA A 283 -1.00 5.96 -17.36
C ALA A 283 -0.62 7.35 -16.85
N HIS A 284 0.64 7.77 -17.01
CA HIS A 284 1.10 9.12 -16.67
C HIS A 284 0.37 10.21 -17.47
N ALA A 285 0.23 10.03 -18.78
CA ALA A 285 -0.60 10.92 -19.60
C ALA A 285 -2.05 10.99 -19.07
N GLY A 286 -2.61 9.84 -18.67
CA GLY A 286 -3.89 9.72 -17.99
C GLY A 286 -4.01 10.53 -16.70
N GLU A 287 -2.97 10.57 -15.87
CA GLU A 287 -2.96 11.36 -14.64
C GLU A 287 -3.05 12.86 -14.93
N ILE A 288 -2.31 13.33 -15.93
CA ILE A 288 -2.38 14.73 -16.39
C ILE A 288 -3.79 15.03 -16.94
N TYR A 289 -4.34 14.17 -17.79
CA TYR A 289 -5.71 14.28 -18.29
C TYR A 289 -6.75 14.34 -17.17
N GLN A 290 -6.61 13.50 -16.16
CA GLN A 290 -7.54 13.44 -15.04
C GLN A 290 -7.47 14.71 -14.17
N ALA A 291 -6.28 15.29 -13.99
CA ALA A 291 -6.10 16.58 -13.32
C ALA A 291 -6.75 17.74 -14.09
N LEU A 292 -6.84 17.66 -15.42
CA LEU A 292 -7.43 18.69 -16.28
C LEU A 292 -8.96 18.57 -16.40
N LEU A 293 -9.53 17.42 -16.07
CA LEU A 293 -10.96 17.14 -16.24
C LEU A 293 -11.89 18.19 -15.57
N PRO A 294 -11.62 18.69 -14.35
CA PRO A 294 -12.48 19.67 -13.69
C PRO A 294 -12.57 21.03 -14.40
N GLU A 295 -11.49 21.48 -15.05
CA GLU A 295 -11.42 22.76 -15.76
C GLU A 295 -11.84 22.62 -17.24
N SER A 296 -11.84 21.39 -17.77
CA SER A 296 -12.15 21.12 -19.17
C SER A 296 -13.63 21.36 -19.51
N THR A 297 -13.86 22.00 -20.67
CA THR A 297 -15.21 22.24 -21.21
C THR A 297 -15.30 21.86 -22.71
N GLY A 298 -16.54 21.70 -23.20
CA GLY A 298 -16.83 21.48 -24.62
C GLY A 298 -16.09 20.28 -25.24
N LEU A 299 -15.57 20.48 -26.45
CA LEU A 299 -14.87 19.42 -27.20
C LEU A 299 -13.59 18.93 -26.52
N LYS A 300 -12.86 19.81 -25.82
CA LYS A 300 -11.63 19.42 -25.11
C LYS A 300 -11.94 18.48 -23.95
N ARG A 301 -13.01 18.74 -23.19
CA ARG A 301 -13.50 17.79 -22.19
C ARG A 301 -13.81 16.44 -22.81
N LYS A 302 -14.54 16.43 -23.93
CA LYS A 302 -14.92 15.19 -24.60
C LYS A 302 -13.71 14.39 -25.08
N TRP A 303 -12.68 15.08 -25.59
CA TRP A 303 -11.40 14.46 -25.97
C TRP A 303 -10.69 13.80 -24.79
N ILE A 304 -10.57 14.51 -23.67
CA ILE A 304 -9.94 13.98 -22.44
C ILE A 304 -10.70 12.74 -21.93
N GLU A 305 -12.03 12.79 -21.91
CA GLU A 305 -12.87 11.65 -21.54
C GLU A 305 -12.64 10.43 -22.45
N VAL A 306 -12.43 10.63 -23.75
CA VAL A 306 -12.10 9.54 -24.69
C VAL A 306 -10.74 8.92 -24.35
N ARG A 307 -9.69 9.71 -24.13
CA ARG A 307 -8.36 9.18 -23.75
C ARG A 307 -8.41 8.41 -22.43
N LEU A 308 -9.13 8.92 -21.43
CA LEU A 308 -9.28 8.21 -20.16
C LEU A 308 -10.07 6.90 -20.32
N ALA A 309 -11.08 6.86 -21.19
CA ALA A 309 -11.80 5.62 -21.50
C ALA A 309 -10.92 4.59 -22.24
N GLU A 310 -10.09 5.03 -23.20
CA GLU A 310 -9.10 4.19 -23.87
C GLU A 310 -8.11 3.60 -22.86
N LEU A 311 -7.58 4.42 -21.95
CA LEU A 311 -6.67 3.97 -20.89
C LEU A 311 -7.34 2.95 -19.98
N GLY A 312 -8.60 3.20 -19.60
CA GLY A 312 -9.41 2.25 -18.83
C GLY A 312 -9.53 0.90 -19.57
N ALA A 313 -9.82 0.91 -20.87
CA ALA A 313 -9.92 -0.31 -21.66
C ALA A 313 -8.58 -1.08 -21.75
N ILE A 314 -7.45 -0.37 -21.88
CA ILE A 314 -6.11 -1.00 -21.90
C ILE A 314 -5.77 -1.59 -20.53
N LYS A 315 -5.99 -0.83 -19.44
CA LYS A 315 -5.81 -1.34 -18.07
C LYS A 315 -6.65 -2.59 -17.84
N ASN A 316 -7.90 -2.57 -18.29
CA ASN A 316 -8.84 -3.67 -18.14
C ASN A 316 -8.47 -4.91 -18.97
N SER A 317 -7.85 -4.75 -20.14
CA SER A 317 -7.39 -5.88 -20.96
C SER A 317 -6.10 -6.49 -20.44
N GLN A 318 -5.26 -5.71 -19.74
CA GLN A 318 -4.03 -6.18 -19.10
C GLN A 318 -4.24 -6.66 -17.66
N SER A 319 -5.29 -6.22 -16.96
CA SER A 319 -5.71 -6.74 -15.66
C SER A 319 -6.60 -7.98 -15.83
N ASN A 320 -6.27 -9.08 -15.17
CA ASN A 320 -7.00 -10.36 -15.22
C ASN A 320 -8.54 -10.22 -15.21
N SER A 321 -9.17 -10.86 -16.20
CA SER A 321 -10.59 -10.81 -16.57
C SER A 321 -11.62 -11.18 -15.49
N GLY A 322 -11.18 -11.69 -14.34
CA GLY A 322 -12.04 -12.12 -13.24
C GLY A 322 -12.75 -10.94 -12.56
N LEU A 323 -11.99 -9.97 -12.04
CA LEU A 323 -12.53 -8.87 -11.21
C LEU A 323 -13.38 -7.87 -12.02
N GLN A 324 -13.00 -7.61 -13.27
CA GLN A 324 -13.77 -6.73 -14.16
C GLN A 324 -15.18 -7.29 -14.45
N SER A 325 -15.36 -8.61 -14.38
CA SER A 325 -16.67 -9.23 -14.62
C SER A 325 -17.68 -8.99 -13.48
N ILE A 326 -17.24 -8.47 -12.32
CA ILE A 326 -18.05 -8.31 -11.11
C ILE A 326 -18.18 -6.84 -10.65
N LEU A 327 -17.28 -5.94 -11.06
CA LEU A 327 -17.31 -4.52 -10.68
C LEU A 327 -18.47 -3.78 -11.34
N GLY A 328 -19.14 -2.90 -10.58
CA GLY A 328 -20.29 -2.13 -11.04
C GLY A 328 -21.59 -2.93 -11.18
N LYS A 329 -21.59 -4.21 -10.77
CA LYS A 329 -22.73 -5.12 -10.90
C LYS A 329 -23.35 -5.45 -9.55
N VAL A 330 -24.63 -5.82 -9.60
CA VAL A 330 -25.42 -6.30 -8.47
C VAL A 330 -25.49 -7.82 -8.51
N TRP A 331 -25.11 -8.46 -7.41
CA TRP A 331 -25.11 -9.91 -7.28
C TRP A 331 -26.14 -10.37 -6.26
N LYS A 332 -27.05 -11.28 -6.65
CA LYS A 332 -27.89 -12.03 -5.70
C LYS A 332 -27.11 -13.25 -5.24
N VAL A 333 -26.94 -13.41 -3.93
CA VAL A 333 -26.27 -14.60 -3.40
C VAL A 333 -27.27 -15.52 -2.74
N THR A 334 -27.27 -16.78 -3.18
CA THR A 334 -28.10 -17.85 -2.64
C THR A 334 -27.22 -18.83 -1.89
N TRP A 335 -27.53 -19.08 -0.63
CA TRP A 335 -26.75 -19.95 0.27
C TRP A 335 -27.37 -21.35 0.34
N THR A 336 -26.54 -22.39 0.36
CA THR A 336 -27.00 -23.80 0.33
C THR A 336 -27.56 -24.28 1.67
N ASN A 337 -27.12 -23.71 2.81
CA ASN A 337 -27.47 -24.17 4.17
C ASN A 337 -28.00 -23.04 5.08
N GLY A 338 -28.99 -22.26 4.63
CA GLY A 338 -29.61 -21.17 5.39
C GLY A 338 -28.75 -19.88 5.50
N HIS A 339 -29.40 -18.74 5.78
CA HIS A 339 -28.77 -17.40 5.87
C HIS A 339 -28.10 -17.16 7.23
N PRO A 340 -27.08 -16.27 7.30
CA PRO A 340 -27.35 -15.09 8.12
C PRO A 340 -26.65 -13.76 7.76
N THR A 341 -26.06 -13.51 6.59
CA THR A 341 -25.25 -12.27 6.51
C THR A 341 -25.28 -11.44 5.24
N TRP A 342 -25.80 -11.90 4.09
CA TRP A 342 -26.21 -11.01 3.00
C TRP A 342 -26.95 -11.76 1.88
N ASP A 343 -27.91 -11.09 1.25
CA ASP A 343 -28.68 -11.57 0.09
C ASP A 343 -28.28 -10.85 -1.22
N LYS A 344 -27.65 -9.68 -1.10
CA LYS A 344 -27.15 -8.86 -2.20
C LYS A 344 -25.76 -8.31 -1.89
N ALA A 345 -24.84 -8.31 -2.86
CA ALA A 345 -23.60 -7.53 -2.79
C ALA A 345 -23.39 -6.65 -4.03
N ILE A 346 -22.74 -5.52 -3.80
CA ILE A 346 -22.35 -4.53 -4.80
C ILE A 346 -20.85 -4.27 -4.64
N PHE A 347 -20.09 -4.50 -5.71
CA PHE A 347 -18.65 -4.23 -5.75
C PHE A 347 -18.40 -2.98 -6.57
N ARG A 348 -17.83 -1.94 -5.95
CA ARG A 348 -17.57 -0.67 -6.64
C ARG A 348 -16.14 -0.59 -7.17
N PRO A 349 -15.93 0.14 -8.29
CA PRO A 349 -14.59 0.36 -8.85
C PRO A 349 -13.60 1.04 -7.90
N ASP A 350 -14.10 1.79 -6.91
CA ASP A 350 -13.31 2.51 -5.90
C ASP A 350 -12.79 1.61 -4.75
N GLY A 351 -13.05 0.30 -4.80
CA GLY A 351 -12.64 -0.63 -3.76
C GLY A 351 -13.65 -0.80 -2.62
N SER A 352 -14.78 -0.08 -2.64
CA SER A 352 -15.85 -0.24 -1.67
C SER A 352 -16.77 -1.41 -2.01
N THR A 353 -17.33 -2.05 -0.98
CA THR A 353 -18.35 -3.10 -1.14
C THR A 353 -19.53 -2.80 -0.23
N GLU A 354 -20.74 -2.93 -0.78
CA GLU A 354 -21.98 -2.93 0.00
C GLU A 354 -22.58 -4.32 0.02
N CYS A 355 -22.81 -4.84 1.22
CA CYS A 355 -23.54 -6.08 1.43
C CYS A 355 -24.88 -5.75 2.11
N HIS A 356 -25.98 -6.24 1.56
CA HIS A 356 -27.32 -6.04 2.14
C HIS A 356 -27.76 -7.29 2.90
N VAL A 357 -28.38 -7.10 4.06
CA VAL A 357 -28.88 -8.17 4.93
C VAL A 357 -30.26 -7.81 5.41
N SER A 358 -31.30 -8.48 4.91
CA SER A 358 -32.68 -8.29 5.39
C SER A 358 -33.09 -6.80 5.47
N GLY A 359 -32.63 -5.97 4.52
CA GLY A 359 -32.88 -4.52 4.48
C GLY A 359 -31.83 -3.61 5.12
N SER A 360 -30.81 -4.14 5.81
CA SER A 360 -29.69 -3.37 6.38
C SER A 360 -28.48 -3.36 5.45
N VAL A 361 -27.73 -2.25 5.38
CA VAL A 361 -26.55 -2.09 4.51
C VAL A 361 -25.27 -2.09 5.35
N TYR A 362 -24.29 -2.90 4.94
CA TYR A 362 -22.95 -2.94 5.54
C TYR A 362 -21.92 -2.51 4.49
N ALA A 363 -21.16 -1.47 4.81
CA ALA A 363 -20.04 -1.00 4.01
C ALA A 363 -18.74 -1.66 4.48
N ASN A 364 -18.07 -2.38 3.58
CA ASN A 364 -16.77 -3.00 3.83
C ASN A 364 -15.77 -2.59 2.73
N ARG A 365 -14.48 -2.81 3.00
CA ARG A 365 -13.38 -2.60 2.04
C ARG A 365 -12.78 -3.95 1.68
N PHE A 366 -12.55 -4.20 0.39
CA PHE A 366 -12.00 -5.47 -0.07
C PHE A 366 -10.52 -5.36 -0.42
N THR A 367 -9.81 -6.48 -0.35
CA THR A 367 -8.46 -6.63 -0.90
C THR A 367 -8.52 -7.69 -1.99
N SER A 368 -8.17 -7.32 -3.22
CA SER A 368 -8.17 -8.22 -4.37
C SER A 368 -6.83 -8.96 -4.50
N ASP A 369 -6.92 -10.27 -4.73
CA ASP A 369 -5.86 -11.07 -5.35
C ASP A 369 -6.47 -11.77 -6.57
N VAL A 370 -5.63 -12.15 -7.52
CA VAL A 370 -5.91 -12.37 -8.96
C VAL A 370 -7.14 -13.23 -9.32
N ASP A 371 -7.67 -14.05 -8.41
CA ASP A 371 -8.92 -14.83 -8.59
C ASP A 371 -9.80 -14.92 -7.32
N ARG A 372 -9.47 -14.15 -6.28
CA ARG A 372 -10.10 -14.22 -4.96
C ARG A 372 -10.31 -12.84 -4.38
N LEU A 373 -11.55 -12.60 -3.96
CA LEU A 373 -11.92 -11.43 -3.19
C LEU A 373 -12.17 -11.86 -1.75
N ILE A 374 -11.42 -11.27 -0.82
CA ILE A 374 -11.62 -11.50 0.60
C ILE A 374 -12.36 -10.30 1.18
N LEU A 375 -13.56 -10.55 1.71
CA LEU A 375 -14.31 -9.57 2.48
C LEU A 375 -14.21 -9.91 3.96
N THR A 376 -13.71 -8.96 4.74
CA THR A 376 -13.77 -9.04 6.20
C THR A 376 -14.99 -8.26 6.64
N ALA A 377 -16.02 -8.94 7.14
CA ALA A 377 -17.17 -8.27 7.74
C ALA A 377 -16.85 -7.96 9.20
N LYS A 378 -17.30 -6.80 9.69
CA LYS A 378 -17.04 -6.28 11.04
C LYS A 378 -17.69 -7.08 12.19
N ASP A 379 -18.44 -8.13 11.89
CA ASP A 379 -19.27 -8.83 12.87
C ASP A 379 -18.72 -10.21 13.24
N GLY A 380 -17.92 -10.25 14.31
CA GLY A 380 -17.87 -11.41 15.21
C GLY A 380 -17.12 -12.68 14.74
N GLY A 381 -16.02 -12.57 14.00
CA GLY A 381 -15.09 -13.70 13.83
C GLY A 381 -15.37 -14.61 12.64
N SER A 382 -15.85 -14.09 11.52
CA SER A 382 -15.92 -14.80 10.24
C SER A 382 -15.46 -13.90 9.08
N TYR A 383 -14.98 -14.51 7.99
CA TYR A 383 -14.66 -13.80 6.74
C TYR A 383 -15.31 -14.49 5.55
N PHE A 384 -15.42 -13.78 4.44
CA PHE A 384 -15.96 -14.31 3.20
C PHE A 384 -14.84 -14.47 2.18
N ASN A 385 -14.74 -15.66 1.62
CA ASN A 385 -13.93 -15.93 0.45
C ASN A 385 -14.85 -15.98 -0.76
N ILE A 386 -14.61 -15.11 -1.73
CA ILE A 386 -15.37 -15.06 -2.97
C ILE A 386 -14.44 -15.40 -4.12
N ARG A 387 -14.81 -16.45 -4.86
CA ARG A 387 -14.12 -16.88 -6.07
C ARG A 387 -14.98 -16.61 -7.28
N ILE A 388 -14.35 -16.20 -8.37
CA ILE A 388 -15.00 -15.91 -9.64
C ILE A 388 -14.85 -17.14 -10.53
N ALA A 389 -15.96 -17.68 -11.03
CA ALA A 389 -15.99 -18.81 -11.95
C ALA A 389 -16.92 -18.49 -13.12
N GLY A 390 -16.36 -17.95 -14.20
CA GLY A 390 -17.14 -17.46 -15.33
C GLY A 390 -18.07 -16.32 -14.92
N ALA A 391 -19.37 -16.45 -15.20
CA ALA A 391 -20.40 -15.47 -14.81
C ALA A 391 -21.04 -15.75 -13.42
N THR A 392 -20.41 -16.59 -12.60
CA THR A 392 -20.92 -16.96 -11.28
C THR A 392 -19.93 -16.58 -10.19
N LEU A 393 -20.47 -16.12 -9.05
CA LEU A 393 -19.70 -15.99 -7.82
C LEU A 393 -19.85 -17.26 -6.99
N GLN A 394 -18.74 -17.80 -6.51
CA GLN A 394 -18.74 -18.81 -5.46
C GLN A 394 -18.36 -18.12 -4.15
N CYS A 395 -19.27 -18.16 -3.18
CA CYS A 395 -19.11 -17.51 -1.89
C CYS A 395 -18.96 -18.56 -0.80
N GLN A 396 -17.97 -18.38 0.08
CA GLN A 396 -17.80 -19.21 1.27
C GLN A 396 -17.73 -18.31 2.50
N LYS A 397 -18.60 -18.55 3.48
CA LYS A 397 -18.47 -17.98 4.83
C LYS A 397 -17.59 -18.91 5.63
N ILE A 398 -16.50 -18.38 6.16
CA ILE A 398 -15.49 -19.17 6.86
C ILE A 398 -15.33 -18.61 8.27
N ASP A 399 -15.36 -19.50 9.25
CA ASP A 399 -15.08 -19.19 10.64
C ASP A 399 -13.62 -18.72 10.78
N ALA A 400 -13.40 -17.52 11.32
CA ALA A 400 -12.08 -16.90 11.36
C ALA A 400 -11.13 -17.58 12.36
N ALA A 401 -11.66 -18.25 13.38
CA ALA A 401 -10.86 -18.92 14.40
C ALA A 401 -10.44 -20.34 13.97
N THR A 402 -11.32 -21.05 13.25
CA THR A 402 -11.14 -22.48 12.93
C THR A 402 -10.86 -22.73 11.45
N GLY A 403 -11.12 -21.77 10.57
CA GLY A 403 -10.99 -21.92 9.11
C GLY A 403 -12.04 -22.86 8.50
N LYS A 404 -13.03 -23.30 9.29
CA LYS A 404 -14.09 -24.18 8.81
C LYS A 404 -15.06 -23.39 7.92
N ILE A 405 -15.37 -23.94 6.75
CA ILE A 405 -16.45 -23.43 5.90
C ILE A 405 -17.76 -23.64 6.66
N LEU A 406 -18.39 -22.53 7.05
CA LEU A 406 -19.66 -22.52 7.77
C LEU A 406 -20.82 -22.62 6.78
N HIS A 407 -20.74 -21.87 5.66
CA HIS A 407 -21.75 -21.84 4.63
C HIS A 407 -21.10 -21.67 3.25
N GLU A 408 -21.76 -22.23 2.24
CA GLU A 408 -21.42 -22.03 0.83
C GLU A 408 -22.60 -21.40 0.11
N GLY A 409 -22.32 -20.58 -0.88
CA GLY A 409 -23.32 -19.90 -1.66
C GLY A 409 -22.85 -19.63 -3.07
N THR A 410 -23.81 -19.42 -3.95
CA THR A 410 -23.60 -19.06 -5.35
C THR A 410 -24.27 -17.73 -5.62
N GLY A 411 -23.49 -16.81 -6.16
CA GLY A 411 -23.98 -15.52 -6.63
C GLY A 411 -24.27 -15.54 -8.12
N LEU A 412 -25.45 -15.05 -8.48
CA LEU A 412 -25.85 -14.79 -9.85
C LEU A 412 -26.00 -13.28 -10.05
N GLU A 413 -25.51 -12.78 -11.18
CA GLU A 413 -25.71 -11.40 -11.59
C GLU A 413 -27.21 -11.16 -11.82
N ILE A 414 -27.75 -10.12 -11.19
CA ILE A 414 -29.09 -9.61 -11.48
C ILE A 414 -28.89 -8.24 -12.08
N SER A 415 -29.15 -8.11 -13.38
CA SER A 415 -29.12 -6.83 -14.07
C SER A 415 -30.21 -5.88 -13.52
N GLY A 416 -29.82 -4.67 -13.13
CA GLY A 416 -30.70 -3.52 -12.84
C GLY A 416 -30.49 -2.92 -11.44
N ASN A 417 -30.31 -1.61 -11.23
CA ASN A 417 -30.49 -0.44 -12.10
C ASN A 417 -29.18 0.22 -12.54
#